data_AF-B6W577-F1
#
_entry.id   AF-B6W577-F1
#
_cell.length_a   1.000
_cell.length_b   1.000
_cell.length_c   1.000
_cell.angle_alpha   90.00
_cell.angle_beta   90.00
_cell.angle_gamma   90.00
#
_symmetry.space_group_name_H-M   'P 1'
#
loop_
_entity.id
_entity.type
_entity.pdbx_description
1 polymer ?
#
loop_
_entity_poly.entity_id
_entity_poly.type
_entity_poly.pdbx_seq_one_letter_code
_entity_poly.pdbx_strand_id
1 'polypeptide(L)'
;MLGRSHYVNGKFIASNLCIILTPKNNPKYPINVQFYNIYLNAIRKRIVNELADGTSKLTISADDLMNYYVEYFHIDKQNELVE
;
A
#
# COMPACT_ATOMS: atom_id res chain seq x y z
N MET A 1 7.55 -15.16 -8.47
CA MET A 1 8.52 -14.05 -8.31
C MET A 1 9.45 -14.41 -7.16
N LEU A 2 10.74 -14.07 -7.20
CA LEU A 2 11.58 -14.09 -5.99
C LEU A 2 10.97 -13.12 -4.94
N GLY A 3 10.95 -13.33 -3.61
CA GLY A 3 11.66 -14.33 -2.82
C GLY A 3 11.87 -14.01 -1.30
N ARG A 4 11.16 -13.07 -0.62
CA ARG A 4 11.23 -12.99 0.86
C ARG A 4 10.20 -13.88 1.50
N SER A 5 10.59 -14.62 2.53
CA SER A 5 9.64 -15.11 3.54
C SER A 5 8.98 -13.96 4.34
N HIS A 6 7.75 -14.09 4.85
CA HIS A 6 7.19 -13.31 5.98
C HIS A 6 6.00 -14.02 6.66
N TYR A 7 5.96 -14.14 8.00
CA TYR A 7 5.02 -15.00 8.73
C TYR A 7 3.97 -14.24 9.56
N VAL A 8 2.69 -14.63 9.48
CA VAL A 8 1.58 -14.05 10.28
C VAL A 8 0.66 -15.16 10.81
N ASN A 9 0.34 -15.15 12.11
CA ASN A 9 -0.56 -16.06 12.83
C ASN A 9 -0.36 -17.60 12.64
N GLY A 10 0.73 -18.06 12.02
CA GLY A 10 0.92 -19.48 11.72
C GLY A 10 1.59 -19.81 10.37
N LYS A 11 1.75 -18.83 9.47
CA LYS A 11 2.03 -19.10 8.04
C LYS A 11 2.99 -18.09 7.41
N PHE A 12 3.98 -18.59 6.66
CA PHE A 12 5.08 -17.88 5.95
C PHE A 12 4.69 -17.59 4.47
N ILE A 13 4.88 -16.36 3.94
CA ILE A 13 4.36 -15.84 2.65
C ILE A 13 5.48 -15.20 1.78
N ALA A 14 5.50 -15.44 0.45
CA ALA A 14 6.68 -15.21 -0.42
C ALA A 14 6.68 -13.97 -1.38
N SER A 15 7.59 -12.98 -1.20
CA SER A 15 7.86 -11.88 -2.19
C SER A 15 9.10 -11.00 -1.89
N ASN A 16 9.95 -10.64 -2.88
CA ASN A 16 11.19 -9.83 -2.68
C ASN A 16 10.96 -8.48 -1.98
N LEU A 17 9.79 -7.89 -2.19
CA LEU A 17 9.39 -6.64 -1.56
C LEU A 17 7.99 -6.80 -0.97
N CYS A 18 7.89 -6.51 0.32
CA CYS A 18 6.65 -6.41 1.08
C CYS A 18 6.84 -5.23 2.04
N ILE A 19 6.10 -4.17 1.84
CA ILE A 19 6.17 -2.97 2.66
C ILE A 19 4.91 -2.97 3.51
N ILE A 20 5.09 -3.10 4.82
CA ILE A 20 3.99 -3.04 5.79
C ILE A 20 3.75 -1.55 6.05
N LEU A 21 2.62 -1.05 5.58
CA LEU A 21 2.18 0.33 5.80
C LEU A 21 1.37 0.39 7.09
N THR A 22 1.88 1.13 8.08
CA THR A 22 1.23 1.34 9.38
C THR A 22 0.71 2.77 9.47
N PRO A 23 -0.56 3.01 9.89
CA PRO A 23 -1.07 4.36 10.07
C PRO A 23 -0.26 5.14 11.12
N LYS A 24 0.02 6.41 10.85
CA LYS A 24 0.68 7.32 11.82
C LYS A 24 -0.25 7.84 12.92
N ASN A 25 -1.51 7.40 12.95
CA ASN A 25 -2.54 7.78 13.93
C ASN A 25 -2.64 9.29 14.19
N ASN A 26 -2.59 10.09 13.11
CA ASN A 26 -2.68 11.54 13.21
C ASN A 26 -4.14 11.96 13.50
N PRO A 27 -4.45 12.60 14.64
CA PRO A 27 -5.82 12.97 15.00
C PRO A 27 -6.45 14.01 14.07
N LYS A 28 -5.64 14.77 13.31
CA LYS A 28 -6.12 15.72 12.29
C LYS A 28 -6.53 15.03 10.98
N TYR A 29 -5.95 13.86 10.70
CA TYR A 29 -6.15 13.10 9.46
C TYR A 29 -6.34 11.61 9.79
N PRO A 30 -7.43 11.23 10.48
CA PRO A 30 -7.75 9.83 10.73
C PRO A 30 -7.98 9.08 9.42
N ILE A 31 -7.54 7.82 9.36
CA ILE A 31 -7.71 6.97 8.18
C ILE A 31 -8.28 5.61 8.56
N ASN A 32 -9.20 5.12 7.73
CA ASN A 32 -9.67 3.75 7.73
C ASN A 32 -8.73 2.92 6.84
N VAL A 33 -8.02 1.96 7.46
CA VAL A 33 -7.01 1.13 6.76
C VAL A 33 -7.66 0.20 5.72
N GLN A 34 -8.91 -0.22 5.93
CA GLN A 34 -9.65 -1.04 4.97
C GLN A 34 -10.06 -0.23 3.74
N PHE A 35 -10.51 1.01 3.91
CA PHE A 35 -10.73 1.94 2.80
C PHE A 35 -9.45 2.14 1.97
N TYR A 36 -8.34 2.47 2.63
CA TYR A 36 -7.06 2.68 1.93
C TYR A 36 -6.52 1.40 1.28
N ASN A 37 -6.81 0.21 1.81
CA ASN A 37 -6.50 -1.05 1.12
C ASN A 37 -7.24 -1.17 -0.22
N ILE A 38 -8.55 -0.90 -0.23
CA ILE A 38 -9.39 -0.94 -1.44
C ILE A 38 -8.92 0.13 -2.44
N TYR A 39 -8.72 1.37 -1.99
CA TYR A 39 -8.28 2.49 -2.83
C TYR A 39 -6.89 2.25 -3.45
N LEU A 40 -5.89 1.85 -2.66
CA LEU A 40 -4.54 1.55 -3.18
C LEU A 40 -4.54 0.37 -4.14
N ASN A 41 -5.42 -0.63 -3.95
CA ASN A 41 -5.62 -1.71 -4.90
C ASN A 41 -6.27 -1.23 -6.21
N ALA A 42 -7.24 -0.32 -6.15
CA ALA A 42 -7.87 0.28 -7.33
C ALA A 42 -6.87 1.11 -8.16
N ILE A 43 -6.03 1.93 -7.51
CA ILE A 43 -4.99 2.71 -8.21
C ILE A 43 -3.68 1.94 -8.44
N ARG A 44 -3.60 0.65 -8.11
CA ARG A 44 -2.37 -0.18 -8.20
C ARG A 44 -1.69 -0.09 -9.56
N LYS A 45 -2.45 -0.10 -10.67
CA LYS A 45 -1.89 0.01 -12.03
C LYS A 45 -1.20 1.35 -12.26
N ARG A 46 -1.75 2.45 -11.70
CA ARG A 46 -1.15 3.78 -11.75
C ARG A 46 0.15 3.82 -10.95
N ILE A 47 0.12 3.34 -9.70
CA ILE A 47 1.32 3.24 -8.84
C ILE A 47 2.44 2.44 -9.52
N VAL A 48 2.11 1.31 -10.15
CA VAL A 48 3.11 0.50 -10.89
C VAL A 48 3.63 1.24 -12.12
N ASN A 49 2.79 1.90 -12.90
CA ASN A 49 3.25 2.65 -14.08
C ASN A 49 4.11 3.88 -13.73
N GLU A 50 3.87 4.50 -12.57
CA GLU A 50 4.56 5.73 -12.13
C GLU A 50 5.84 5.45 -11.33
N LEU A 51 5.91 4.34 -10.57
CA LEU A 51 7.00 4.06 -9.64
C LEU A 51 7.82 2.79 -9.94
N ALA A 52 7.45 1.99 -10.94
CA ALA A 52 8.21 0.80 -11.26
C ALA A 52 9.43 1.12 -12.15
N ASP A 53 10.61 0.77 -11.64
CA ASP A 53 11.89 0.85 -12.32
C ASP A 53 12.44 -0.55 -12.64
N GLY A 54 13.36 -0.62 -13.61
CA GLY A 54 14.06 -1.83 -14.04
C GLY A 54 13.54 -2.41 -15.36
N THR A 55 14.44 -2.64 -16.31
CA THR A 55 14.11 -3.11 -17.68
C THR A 55 13.74 -4.59 -17.75
N SER A 56 14.49 -5.47 -17.08
CA SER A 56 14.29 -6.93 -17.12
C SER A 56 13.38 -7.45 -16.00
N LYS A 57 13.18 -6.66 -14.94
CA LYS A 57 12.33 -7.00 -13.79
C LYS A 57 11.91 -5.71 -13.09
N LEU A 58 10.63 -5.38 -13.22
CA LEU A 58 10.04 -4.23 -12.55
C LEU A 58 10.09 -4.38 -11.02
N THR A 59 10.56 -3.33 -10.36
CA THR A 59 10.58 -3.16 -8.90
C THR A 59 10.19 -1.72 -8.55
N ILE A 60 9.50 -1.54 -7.42
CA ILE A 60 9.21 -0.22 -6.85
C ILE A 60 10.13 -0.07 -5.64
N SER A 61 10.80 1.07 -5.45
CA SER A 61 11.61 1.26 -4.24
C SER A 61 10.72 1.54 -3.02
N ALA A 62 11.24 1.30 -1.82
CA ALA A 62 10.49 1.60 -0.60
C ALA A 62 10.34 3.11 -0.39
N ASP A 63 11.36 3.89 -0.74
CA ASP A 63 11.37 5.34 -0.56
C ASP A 63 10.42 6.02 -1.54
N ASP A 64 10.37 5.58 -2.81
CA ASP A 64 9.43 6.11 -3.81
C ASP A 64 7.98 5.83 -3.40
N LEU A 65 7.69 4.61 -2.91
CA LEU A 65 6.34 4.27 -2.43
C LEU A 65 5.94 5.06 -1.19
N MET A 66 6.87 5.33 -0.27
CA MET A 66 6.61 6.11 0.95
C MET A 66 6.48 7.61 0.70
N ASN A 67 7.07 8.12 -0.38
CA ASN A 67 6.93 9.50 -0.84
C ASN A 67 5.79 9.71 -1.85
N TYR A 68 5.10 8.64 -2.27
CA TYR A 68 3.99 8.72 -3.21
C TYR A 68 2.75 9.39 -2.58
N TYR A 69 2.37 10.54 -3.11
CA TYR A 69 1.17 11.25 -2.66
C TYR A 69 -0.10 10.60 -3.19
N VAL A 70 -1.05 10.37 -2.29
CA VAL A 70 -2.39 9.87 -2.58
C VAL A 70 -3.45 10.81 -2.02
N GLU A 71 -4.65 10.78 -2.58
CA GLU A 71 -5.74 11.65 -2.14
C GLU A 71 -6.18 11.33 -0.70
N TYR A 72 -6.49 12.37 0.06
CA TYR A 72 -7.11 12.26 1.37
C TYR A 72 -8.61 12.48 1.27
N PHE A 73 -9.38 11.48 1.72
CA PHE A 73 -10.83 11.54 1.82
C PHE A 73 -11.24 11.78 3.27
N HIS A 74 -12.31 12.53 3.52
CA HIS A 74 -12.78 12.72 4.90
C HIS A 74 -13.23 11.39 5.50
N ILE A 75 -13.02 11.18 6.81
CA ILE A 75 -13.20 9.88 7.47
C ILE A 75 -14.62 9.32 7.31
N ASP A 76 -15.65 10.18 7.28
CA ASP A 76 -17.03 9.76 7.06
C ASP A 76 -17.20 9.06 5.70
N LYS A 77 -16.63 9.63 4.62
CA LYS A 77 -16.62 9.02 3.28
C LYS A 77 -15.78 7.75 3.19
N GLN A 78 -14.71 7.67 4.00
CA GLN A 78 -13.90 6.45 4.07
C GLN A 78 -14.69 5.30 4.70
N ASN A 79 -15.55 5.60 5.68
CA ASN A 79 -16.36 4.61 6.37
C ASN A 79 -17.61 4.21 5.55
N GLU A 80 -18.29 5.19 4.93
CA GLU A 80 -19.45 4.98 4.04
C GLU A 80 -19.19 3.97 2.91
N LEU A 81 -17.95 3.90 2.41
CA LEU A 81 -17.52 2.99 1.34
C LEU A 81 -17.02 1.62 1.82
N VAL A 82 -17.13 1.33 3.12
CA VAL A 82 -16.60 0.11 3.78
C VAL A 82 -17.68 -0.66 4.57
N GLU A 83 -18.85 -0.06 4.79
CA GLU A 83 -20.08 -0.73 5.26
C GLU A 83 -20.77 -1.53 4.13
#